data_AF-A0A813MH67-F1
#
_entry.id   AF-A0A813MH67-F1
#
_cell.length_a   1.000
_cell.length_b   1.000
_cell.length_c   1.000
_cell.angle_alpha   90.00
_cell.angle_beta   90.00
_cell.angle_gamma   90.00
#
_symmetry.space_group_name_H-M   'P 1'
#
loop_
_entity.id
_entity.type
_entity.pdbx_description
1 polymer ?
#
loop_
_entity_poly.entity_id
_entity_poly.type
_entity_poly.pdbx_seq_one_letter_code
_entity_poly.pdbx_strand_id
1 'polypeptide(L)'
;MHLFKPVTIGTIGLNASNDQFDGCLDSMAYYNWAKNATEILNDATLVIYLSFNEDTLLDSGPLKINGTGTNYSYTSTGRINQSISLSGSSSYVQVTGLTRLGINGWPYSFAVWIKPTNLANEQLYI
;
A
#
# COMPACT_ATOMS: atom_id res chain seq x y z
N MET A 1 4.21 -9.02 36.06
CA MET A 1 3.29 -9.60 35.06
C MET A 1 2.25 -8.53 34.73
N HIS A 2 2.41 -7.83 33.60
CA HIS A 2 1.42 -6.81 33.20
C HIS A 2 0.19 -7.52 32.65
N LEU A 3 -0.94 -7.39 33.35
CA LEU A 3 -2.22 -7.91 32.92
C LEU A 3 -2.67 -7.09 31.71
N PHE A 4 -2.75 -7.70 30.53
CA PHE A 4 -3.41 -7.05 29.40
C PHE A 4 -4.92 -7.02 29.70
N LYS A 5 -5.50 -5.82 29.68
CA LYS A 5 -6.96 -5.67 29.73
C LYS A 5 -7.53 -5.96 28.34
N PRO A 6 -8.63 -6.72 28.22
CA PRO A 6 -9.32 -6.87 26.95
C PRO A 6 -9.82 -5.51 26.45
N VAL A 7 -9.67 -5.26 25.15
CA VAL A 7 -10.28 -4.11 24.48
C VAL A 7 -11.71 -4.51 24.10
N THR A 8 -12.70 -3.92 24.76
CA THR A 8 -14.11 -4.10 24.44
C THR A 8 -14.52 -3.07 23.38
N ILE A 9 -15.03 -3.55 22.24
CA ILE A 9 -15.47 -2.71 21.12
C ILE A 9 -16.96 -2.99 20.93
N GLY A 10 -17.79 -2.02 21.32
CA GLY A 10 -19.24 -2.19 21.45
C GLY A 10 -19.63 -3.01 22.67
N THR A 11 -20.80 -2.71 23.26
CA THR A 11 -21.39 -3.50 24.34
C THR A 11 -22.85 -3.81 24.04
N ILE A 12 -23.24 -5.08 24.19
CA ILE A 12 -24.64 -5.41 24.50
C ILE A 12 -24.75 -5.30 26.01
N GLY A 13 -25.03 -4.09 26.48
CA GLY A 13 -25.35 -3.85 27.88
C GLY A 13 -26.78 -4.30 28.13
N LEU A 14 -26.99 -5.29 29.00
CA LEU A 14 -28.33 -5.71 29.44
C LEU A 14 -29.13 -4.59 30.17
N ASN A 15 -28.56 -3.40 30.41
CA ASN A 15 -29.22 -2.25 31.08
C ASN A 15 -28.53 -0.88 30.80
N ALA A 16 -28.11 -0.56 29.58
CA ALA A 16 -27.63 0.79 29.23
C ALA A 16 -28.03 1.16 27.80
N SER A 17 -28.30 2.46 27.56
CA SER A 17 -28.70 3.01 26.27
C SER A 17 -27.79 2.58 25.12
N ASN A 18 -28.40 2.37 23.95
CA ASN A 18 -27.84 1.72 22.77
C ASN A 18 -26.66 2.47 22.11
N ASP A 19 -25.48 2.47 22.74
CA ASP A 19 -24.24 2.97 22.13
C ASP A 19 -23.60 1.90 21.21
N GLN A 20 -24.45 1.23 20.42
CA GLN A 20 -24.05 0.18 19.50
C GLN A 20 -23.67 0.82 18.17
N PHE A 21 -22.50 0.45 17.65
CA PHE A 21 -22.16 0.79 16.28
C PHE A 21 -22.97 -0.12 15.34
N ASP A 22 -23.83 0.49 14.53
CA ASP A 22 -24.51 -0.17 13.41
C ASP A 22 -23.93 0.37 12.10
N GLY A 23 -23.14 -0.48 11.43
CA GLY A 23 -22.43 -0.11 10.20
C GLY A 23 -21.33 -1.11 9.84
N CYS A 24 -20.65 -0.86 8.73
CA CYS A 24 -19.48 -1.64 8.33
C CYS A 24 -18.21 -1.08 8.98
N LEU A 25 -17.50 -1.91 9.75
CA LEU A 25 -16.11 -1.66 10.12
C LEU A 25 -15.22 -2.44 9.16
N ASP A 26 -14.20 -1.78 8.63
CA ASP A 26 -13.13 -2.42 7.87
C ASP A 26 -11.79 -2.02 8.47
N SER A 27 -10.84 -2.96 8.51
CA SER A 27 -9.43 -2.74 8.78
C SER A 27 -9.11 -1.94 10.05
N MET A 28 -9.46 -2.51 11.21
CA MET A 28 -9.13 -1.93 12.52
C MET A 28 -7.76 -2.37 13.01
N ALA A 29 -6.93 -1.40 13.41
CA ALA A 29 -5.59 -1.62 13.95
C ALA A 29 -5.40 -0.87 15.29
N TYR A 30 -4.54 -1.42 16.15
CA TYR A 30 -4.14 -0.81 17.42
C TYR A 30 -2.63 -0.60 17.43
N TYR A 31 -2.22 0.60 17.86
CA TYR A 31 -0.81 0.99 18.00
C TYR A 31 -0.56 1.42 19.44
N ASN A 32 0.52 0.93 20.04
CA ASN A 32 0.94 1.30 21.39
C ASN A 32 1.84 2.55 21.42
N TRP A 33 1.81 3.37 20.37
CA TRP A 33 2.50 4.66 20.28
C TRP A 33 1.62 5.71 19.58
N ALA A 34 1.97 6.98 19.78
CA ALA A 34 1.34 8.09 19.06
C ALA A 34 1.89 8.19 17.64
N LYS A 35 1.02 8.05 16.64
CA LYS A 35 1.39 8.21 15.23
C LYS A 35 1.63 9.67 14.88
N ASN A 36 2.61 9.91 14.01
CA ASN A 36 2.82 11.23 13.43
C ASN A 36 1.88 11.48 12.23
N ALA A 37 1.82 12.73 11.77
CA ALA A 37 0.92 13.14 10.69
C ALA A 37 1.16 12.38 9.38
N THR A 38 2.42 12.04 9.05
CA THR A 38 2.76 11.28 7.85
C THR A 38 2.28 9.83 7.95
N GLU A 39 2.45 9.19 9.10
CA GLU A 39 1.93 7.83 9.29
C GLU A 39 0.40 7.79 9.26
N ILE A 40 -0.28 8.81 9.80
CA ILE A 40 -1.74 8.93 9.72
C ILE A 40 -2.19 9.13 8.27
N LEU A 41 -1.53 10.02 7.53
CA LEU A 41 -1.83 10.24 6.12
C LEU A 41 -1.62 8.97 5.29
N ASN A 42 -0.51 8.25 5.51
CA ASN A 42 -0.23 7.01 4.82
C ASN A 42 -1.30 5.95 5.08
N ASP A 43 -1.71 5.73 6.33
CA ASP A 43 -2.80 4.78 6.61
C ASP A 43 -4.12 5.19 5.95
N ALA A 44 -4.38 6.49 5.81
CA ALA A 44 -5.62 6.99 5.23
C ALA A 44 -5.64 6.98 3.69
N THR A 45 -4.48 7.15 3.03
CA THR A 45 -4.43 7.41 1.58
C THR A 45 -3.55 6.44 0.78
N LEU A 46 -2.59 5.76 1.41
CA LEU A 46 -1.67 4.89 0.70
C LEU A 46 -2.34 3.56 0.37
N VAL A 47 -2.59 3.33 -0.91
CA VAL A 47 -3.22 2.09 -1.39
C VAL A 47 -2.17 0.99 -1.60
N ILE A 48 -1.01 1.35 -2.15
CA ILE A 48 0.07 0.41 -2.45
C ILE A 48 1.43 1.11 -2.40
N TYR A 49 2.44 0.39 -1.93
CA TYR A 49 3.83 0.82 -1.96
C TYR A 49 4.77 -0.36 -2.24
N LEU A 50 5.29 -0.41 -3.47
CA LEU A 50 6.32 -1.37 -3.88
C LEU A 50 7.70 -0.75 -3.66
N SER A 51 8.39 -1.16 -2.60
CA SER A 51 9.71 -0.62 -2.25
C SER A 51 10.86 -1.27 -3.03
N PHE A 52 10.65 -2.47 -3.56
CA PHE A 52 11.65 -3.33 -4.22
C PHE A 52 12.85 -3.72 -3.36
N ASN A 53 12.84 -3.37 -2.08
CA ASN A 53 13.83 -3.85 -1.13
C ASN A 53 13.63 -5.35 -0.88
N GLU A 54 14.71 -6.07 -0.56
CA GLU A 54 14.69 -7.52 -0.30
C GLU A 54 14.22 -8.35 -1.50
N ASP A 55 14.45 -7.83 -2.72
CA ASP A 55 14.15 -8.52 -3.98
C ASP A 55 12.71 -9.03 -4.05
N THR A 56 11.75 -8.18 -3.67
CA THR A 56 10.33 -8.52 -3.59
C THR A 56 9.39 -7.51 -4.26
N LEU A 57 8.28 -8.03 -4.79
CA LEU A 57 7.11 -7.25 -5.25
C LEU A 57 5.99 -7.23 -4.20
N LEU A 58 6.26 -7.63 -2.96
CA LEU A 58 5.29 -7.54 -1.88
C LEU A 58 5.01 -6.07 -1.53
N ASP A 59 3.74 -5.79 -1.22
CA ASP A 59 3.30 -4.47 -0.83
C ASP A 59 3.79 -4.13 0.59
N SER A 60 4.62 -3.11 0.66
CA SER A 60 5.13 -2.53 1.91
C SER A 60 4.11 -1.59 2.56
N GLY A 61 3.00 -1.27 1.88
CA GLY A 61 1.88 -0.49 2.38
C GLY A 61 0.92 -1.26 3.29
N PRO A 62 -0.19 -0.61 3.69
CA PRO A 62 -1.12 -1.15 4.68
C PRO A 62 -2.06 -2.23 4.11
N LEU A 63 -2.37 -2.21 2.81
CA LEU A 63 -3.42 -3.06 2.22
C LEU A 63 -2.94 -4.42 1.72
N LYS A 64 -1.63 -4.66 1.65
CA LYS A 64 -1.03 -5.94 1.23
C LYS A 64 -1.44 -6.36 -0.18
N ILE A 65 -1.59 -5.37 -1.07
CA ILE A 65 -1.92 -5.59 -2.49
C ILE A 65 -0.62 -5.85 -3.25
N ASN A 66 -0.18 -7.10 -3.27
CA ASN A 66 1.12 -7.47 -3.85
C ASN A 66 1.17 -7.27 -5.37
N GLY A 67 2.35 -6.88 -5.86
CA GLY A 67 2.65 -6.83 -7.28
C GLY A 67 2.98 -8.22 -7.85
N THR A 68 2.83 -8.32 -9.17
CA THR A 68 3.32 -9.44 -9.98
C THR A 68 4.07 -8.88 -11.19
N GLY A 69 4.83 -9.70 -11.89
CA GLY A 69 5.55 -9.21 -13.05
C GLY A 69 6.14 -10.31 -13.91
N THR A 70 6.68 -9.91 -15.05
CA THR A 70 7.34 -10.79 -16.01
C THR A 70 8.65 -10.16 -16.47
N ASN A 71 9.70 -10.97 -16.61
CA ASN A 71 11.01 -10.57 -17.16
C ASN A 71 11.60 -9.29 -16.54
N TYR A 72 11.44 -9.10 -15.23
CA TYR A 72 12.07 -8.03 -14.46
C TYR A 72 13.26 -8.59 -13.67
N SER A 73 14.19 -7.72 -13.29
CA SER A 73 15.28 -8.06 -12.38
C SER A 73 15.47 -6.99 -11.32
N TYR A 74 15.90 -7.39 -10.13
CA TYR A 74 16.27 -6.44 -9.08
C TYR A 74 17.69 -5.94 -9.30
N THR A 75 17.93 -4.68 -8.94
CA THR A 75 19.24 -4.05 -8.97
C THR A 75 19.50 -3.37 -7.64
N SER A 76 20.77 -3.31 -7.23
CA SER A 76 21.20 -2.58 -6.02
C SER A 76 21.40 -1.07 -6.26
N THR A 77 20.91 -0.56 -7.39
CA THR A 77 21.11 0.82 -7.85
C THR A 77 19.78 1.56 -8.02
N GLY A 78 19.03 1.71 -6.93
CA GLY A 78 17.83 2.52 -6.86
C GLY A 78 18.09 3.97 -6.48
N ARG A 79 17.04 4.82 -6.51
CA ARG A 79 17.09 6.16 -5.92
C ARG A 79 17.40 6.10 -4.42
N ILE A 80 16.85 5.08 -3.76
CA ILE A 80 17.13 4.63 -2.41
C ILE A 80 17.27 3.11 -2.51
N ASN A 81 18.36 2.54 -2.01
CA ASN A 81 18.63 1.10 -1.98
C ASN A 81 18.43 0.42 -3.35
N GLN A 82 17.42 -0.44 -3.48
CA GLN A 82 17.18 -1.31 -4.63
C GLN A 82 16.16 -0.72 -5.61
N SER A 83 16.14 -1.25 -6.82
CA SER A 83 15.17 -0.91 -7.86
C SER A 83 14.90 -2.12 -8.75
N ILE A 84 13.86 -2.01 -9.59
CA ILE A 84 13.62 -2.97 -10.67
C ILE A 84 14.17 -2.44 -12.00
N SER A 85 14.71 -3.34 -12.81
CA SER A 85 15.05 -3.09 -14.21
C SER A 85 14.08 -3.83 -15.10
N LEU A 86 13.55 -3.11 -16.09
CA LEU A 86 12.67 -3.64 -17.14
C LEU A 86 13.41 -3.52 -18.47
N SER A 87 14.09 -4.58 -18.91
CA SER A 87 14.98 -4.54 -20.09
C SER A 87 14.76 -5.67 -21.09
N GLY A 88 13.80 -6.57 -20.84
CA GLY A 88 13.40 -7.61 -21.79
C GLY A 88 12.34 -7.13 -22.78
N SER A 89 12.17 -7.83 -23.90
CA SER A 89 11.23 -7.46 -24.98
C SER A 89 9.77 -7.38 -24.54
N SER A 90 9.38 -8.15 -23.52
CA SER A 90 8.11 -8.01 -22.79
C SER A 90 8.43 -8.09 -21.31
N SER A 91 8.57 -6.93 -20.68
CA SER A 91 9.00 -6.77 -19.29
C SER A 91 8.08 -5.79 -18.58
N TYR A 92 7.47 -6.20 -17.48
CA TYR A 92 6.53 -5.37 -16.73
C TYR A 92 6.39 -5.81 -15.28
N VAL A 93 5.95 -4.87 -14.45
CA VAL A 93 5.39 -5.09 -13.13
C VAL A 93 3.98 -4.54 -13.14
N GLN A 94 3.05 -5.28 -12.55
CA GLN A 94 1.65 -4.92 -12.49
C GLN A 94 1.08 -5.21 -11.11
N VAL A 95 -0.01 -4.52 -10.82
CA VAL A 95 -0.77 -4.63 -9.58
C VAL A 95 -2.23 -4.73 -9.99
N THR A 96 -2.95 -5.69 -9.41
CA THR A 96 -4.37 -5.91 -9.71
C THR A 96 -5.21 -5.67 -8.44
N GLY A 97 -6.54 -5.58 -8.59
CA GLY A 97 -7.44 -5.39 -7.45
C GLY A 97 -7.55 -3.94 -6.94
N LEU A 98 -7.08 -2.95 -7.71
CA LEU A 98 -7.22 -1.53 -7.38
C LEU A 98 -8.66 -1.05 -7.68
N THR A 99 -9.59 -1.32 -6.76
CA THR A 99 -11.04 -1.18 -6.96
C THR A 99 -11.53 0.24 -7.28
N ARG A 100 -10.75 1.28 -6.97
CA ARG A 100 -11.12 2.70 -7.20
C ARG A 100 -10.30 3.40 -8.27
N LEU A 101 -9.30 2.72 -8.85
CA LEU A 101 -8.46 3.31 -9.88
C LEU A 101 -9.29 3.54 -11.16
N GLY A 102 -9.28 4.77 -11.68
CA GLY A 102 -9.98 5.12 -12.92
C GLY A 102 -11.49 5.31 -12.79
N ILE A 103 -12.06 5.29 -11.58
CA ILE A 103 -13.49 5.58 -11.38
C ILE A 103 -13.71 7.09 -11.37
N ASN A 104 -14.69 7.57 -12.14
CA ASN A 104 -15.07 8.98 -12.15
C ASN A 104 -15.47 9.45 -10.72
N GLY A 105 -14.98 10.62 -10.31
CA GLY A 105 -15.22 11.18 -8.98
C GLY A 105 -14.32 10.62 -7.87
N TRP A 106 -13.41 9.70 -8.18
CA TRP A 106 -12.41 9.18 -7.25
C TRP A 106 -11.00 9.63 -7.66
N PRO A 107 -10.47 10.71 -7.06
CA PRO A 107 -9.13 11.17 -7.40
C PRO A 107 -8.09 10.16 -6.94
N TYR A 108 -7.04 10.00 -7.75
CA TYR A 108 -5.91 9.13 -7.47
C TYR A 108 -4.60 9.80 -7.92
N SER A 109 -3.49 9.36 -7.36
CA SER A 109 -2.14 9.80 -7.73
C SER A 109 -1.16 8.64 -7.62
N PHE A 110 -0.14 8.65 -8.48
CA PHE A 110 1.00 7.74 -8.41
C PHE A 110 2.30 8.54 -8.30
N ALA A 111 3.31 7.96 -7.67
CA ALA A 111 4.65 8.53 -7.58
C ALA A 111 5.67 7.42 -7.83
N VAL A 112 6.60 7.65 -8.77
CA VAL A 112 7.61 6.67 -9.17
C VAL A 112 8.90 7.36 -9.58
N TRP A 113 10.05 6.75 -9.24
CA TRP A 113 11.35 7.14 -9.75
C TRP A 113 11.69 6.28 -10.96
N ILE A 114 12.00 6.92 -12.10
CA ILE A 114 12.33 6.23 -13.34
C ILE A 114 13.71 6.68 -13.80
N LYS A 115 14.57 5.71 -14.15
CA LYS A 115 15.86 5.94 -14.78
C LYS A 115 15.83 5.31 -16.18
N PRO A 116 15.55 6.08 -17.24
CA PRO A 116 15.58 5.55 -18.60
C PRO A 116 16.97 5.05 -18.98
N THR A 117 17.05 3.87 -19.60
CA THR A 117 18.30 3.30 -20.12
C THR A 117 18.49 3.58 -21.62
N ASN A 118 17.41 3.86 -22.33
CA ASN A 118 17.40 4.36 -23.69
C ASN A 118 16.42 5.54 -23.78
N LEU A 119 16.84 6.63 -24.42
CA LEU A 119 16.04 7.85 -24.59
C LEU A 119 15.57 8.03 -26.03
N ALA A 120 15.82 7.06 -26.91
CA ALA A 120 15.44 7.13 -28.31
C ALA A 120 14.01 6.57 -28.54
N ASN A 121 13.06 7.47 -28.83
CA ASN A 121 11.76 7.20 -29.47
C ASN A 121 10.75 6.27 -28.75
N GLU A 122 10.92 5.95 -27.46
CA GLU A 122 9.92 5.16 -26.71
C GLU A 122 9.04 6.06 -25.82
N GLN A 123 7.72 5.99 -26.01
CA GLN A 123 6.75 6.64 -25.14
C GLN A 123 6.54 5.81 -23.87
N LEU A 124 6.72 6.46 -22.71
CA LEU A 124 6.34 5.91 -21.42
C LEU A 124 4.81 6.01 -21.28
N TYR A 125 4.12 4.87 -21.21
CA TYR A 125 2.71 4.78 -20.85
C TYR A 125 2.62 4.47 -19.35
N ILE A 126 1.96 5.34 -18.58
CA ILE A 126 1.65 5.14 -17.16
C ILE A 126 0.13 5.11 -16.99
#